data_AF-A0A661H7I3-F1
#
_entry.id   AF-A0A661H7I3-F1
#
_cell.length_a   1.000
_cell.length_b   1.000
_cell.length_c   1.000
_cell.angle_alpha   90.00
_cell.angle_beta   90.00
_cell.angle_gamma   90.00
#
_symmetry.space_group_name_H-M   'P 1'
#
loop_
_entity.id
_entity.type
_entity.pdbx_description
1 polymer ?
#
loop_
_entity_poly.entity_id
_entity_poly.type
_entity_poly.pdbx_seq_one_letter_code
_entity_poly.pdbx_strand_id
1 'polypeptide(L)'
;LNQVLAPTLILAALVLGLKPVVYRFLLKGVSENRTLGWNLGFRLGQASEFSLLIAYVAVASSLISERASLLIQATTIITLLVSSYIVVLNYPTPIAVSDRLRRD
;
A
#
# COMPACT_ATOMS: atom_id res chain seq x y z
N LEU A 1 9.16 15.58 15.08
CA LEU A 1 8.83 15.27 13.66
C LEU A 1 9.85 14.36 13.00
N ASN A 2 11.16 14.71 13.02
CA ASN A 2 12.22 13.94 12.34
C ASN A 2 12.32 12.46 12.78
N GLN A 3 12.01 12.16 14.04
CA GLN A 3 12.01 10.79 14.56
C GLN A 3 10.87 9.90 14.03
N VAL A 4 9.85 10.48 13.37
CA VAL A 4 8.72 9.73 12.80
C VAL A 4 8.79 9.74 11.28
N LEU A 5 9.12 10.89 10.68
CA LEU A 5 9.12 11.05 9.21
C LEU A 5 10.08 10.07 8.51
N ALA A 6 11.32 9.95 8.98
CA ALA A 6 12.29 9.05 8.35
C ALA A 6 11.84 7.57 8.44
N PRO A 7 11.46 7.03 9.62
CA PRO A 7 10.88 5.70 9.71
C PRO A 7 9.62 5.50 8.85
N THR A 8 8.74 6.50 8.80
CA THR A 8 7.52 6.45 7.97
C THR A 8 7.87 6.27 6.49
N LEU A 9 8.79 7.06 5.96
CA LEU A 9 9.18 6.97 4.55
C LEU A 9 9.86 5.64 4.24
N ILE A 10 10.72 5.15 5.15
CA ILE A 10 11.36 3.84 5.02
C ILE A 10 10.31 2.73 4.99
N LEU A 11 9.38 2.70 5.96
CA LEU A 11 8.32 1.69 6.01
C LEU A 11 7.39 1.78 4.80
N ALA A 12 7.03 2.99 4.36
CA ALA A 12 6.20 3.18 3.19
C ALA A 12 6.87 2.64 1.92
N ALA A 13 8.16 2.95 1.73
CA ALA A 13 8.94 2.44 0.60
C ALA A 13 9.07 0.90 0.65
N LEU A 14 9.31 0.34 1.84
CA LEU A 14 9.38 -1.11 2.03
C LEU A 14 8.03 -1.78 1.72
N VAL A 15 6.91 -1.24 2.22
CA VAL A 15 5.57 -1.79 1.96
C VAL A 15 5.24 -1.74 0.47
N LEU A 16 5.42 -0.57 -0.17
CA LEU A 16 5.14 -0.36 -1.59
C LEU A 16 6.08 -1.14 -2.52
N GLY A 17 7.30 -1.44 -2.09
CA GLY A 17 8.28 -2.20 -2.87
C GLY A 17 8.16 -3.72 -2.68
N LEU A 18 8.14 -4.17 -1.42
CA LEU A 18 8.20 -5.59 -1.09
C LEU A 18 6.90 -6.30 -1.45
N LYS A 19 5.73 -5.75 -1.10
CA LYS A 19 4.46 -6.44 -1.33
C LYS A 19 4.22 -6.75 -2.82
N PRO A 20 4.36 -5.81 -3.77
CA PRO A 20 4.17 -6.14 -5.18
C PRO A 20 5.14 -7.20 -5.68
N VAL A 21 6.40 -7.16 -5.21
CA VAL A 21 7.42 -8.15 -5.55
C VAL A 21 7.06 -9.53 -5.00
N VAL A 22 6.63 -9.62 -3.74
CA VAL A 22 6.17 -10.86 -3.10
C VAL A 22 4.96 -11.43 -3.86
N TYR A 23 3.94 -10.62 -4.13
CA TYR A 23 2.76 -11.06 -4.89
C TYR A 23 3.11 -11.52 -6.30
N ARG A 24 4.04 -10.84 -6.98
CA ARG A 24 4.52 -11.25 -8.31
C ARG A 24 5.14 -12.65 -8.26
N PHE A 25 5.94 -12.96 -7.23
CA PHE A 25 6.54 -14.29 -7.09
C PHE A 25 5.52 -15.35 -6.70
N LEU A 26 4.61 -15.05 -5.77
CA LEU A 26 3.56 -15.98 -5.33
C LEU A 26 2.57 -16.31 -6.46
N LEU A 27 2.18 -15.32 -7.27
CA LEU A 27 1.21 -15.50 -8.35
C LEU A 27 1.82 -16.05 -9.64
N LYS A 28 3.14 -16.21 -9.72
CA LYS A 28 3.85 -16.74 -10.89
C LYS A 28 3.36 -18.14 -11.31
N GLY A 29 2.85 -18.94 -10.37
CA GLY A 29 2.32 -20.28 -10.61
C GLY A 29 0.80 -20.35 -10.81
N VAL A 30 0.06 -19.25 -10.60
CA VAL A 30 -1.41 -19.24 -10.59
C VAL A 30 -1.98 -18.46 -11.78
N SER A 31 -1.24 -17.49 -12.31
CA SER A 31 -1.71 -16.65 -13.41
C SER A 31 -0.88 -16.86 -14.67
N GLU A 32 -1.55 -17.19 -15.79
CA GLU A 32 -0.93 -17.27 -17.12
C GLU A 32 -0.37 -15.93 -17.61
N ASN A 33 -0.87 -14.81 -17.09
CA ASN A 33 -0.50 -13.48 -17.56
C ASN A 33 0.40 -12.75 -16.56
N ARG A 34 1.68 -12.59 -16.93
CA ARG A 34 2.71 -11.91 -16.11
C ARG A 34 2.33 -10.47 -15.74
N THR A 35 1.49 -9.82 -16.53
CA THR A 35 1.01 -8.45 -16.24
C THR A 35 -0.05 -8.42 -15.13
N LEU A 36 -0.80 -9.50 -14.95
CA LEU A 36 -1.81 -9.63 -13.90
C LEU A 36 -1.18 -9.66 -12.50
N GLY A 37 -0.06 -10.38 -12.36
CA GLY A 37 0.67 -10.49 -11.08
C GLY A 37 1.19 -9.15 -10.57
N TRP A 38 1.65 -8.28 -11.47
CA TRP A 38 2.05 -6.90 -11.11
C TRP A 38 0.85 -6.03 -10.78
N ASN A 39 -0.21 -6.06 -11.61
CA ASN A 39 -1.43 -5.30 -11.38
C ASN A 39 -2.03 -5.62 -9.99
N LEU A 40 -2.16 -6.90 -9.66
CA LEU A 40 -2.60 -7.36 -8.33
C LEU A 40 -1.61 -6.95 -7.24
N GLY A 41 -0.31 -7.15 -7.48
CA GLY A 41 0.73 -6.82 -6.50
C GLY A 41 0.73 -5.35 -6.09
N PHE A 42 0.59 -4.42 -7.03
CA PHE A 42 0.49 -2.99 -6.70
C PHE A 42 -0.83 -2.64 -6.01
N ARG A 43 -1.98 -3.18 -6.48
CA ARG A 43 -3.28 -2.95 -5.82
C ARG A 43 -3.34 -3.45 -4.38
N LEU A 44 -2.63 -4.55 -4.09
CA LEU A 44 -2.52 -5.11 -2.75
C LEU A 44 -1.27 -4.61 -2.00
N GLY A 45 -0.48 -3.74 -2.63
CA GLY A 45 0.83 -3.29 -2.19
C GLY A 45 0.80 -2.21 -1.12
N GLN A 46 -0.33 -1.53 -0.92
CA GLN A 46 -0.52 -0.58 0.17
C GLN A 46 -0.71 -1.24 1.55
N ALA A 47 -0.56 -0.46 2.61
CA ALA A 47 -1.07 -0.86 3.92
C ALA A 47 -2.61 -0.82 3.92
N SER A 48 -3.23 -1.55 4.86
CA SER A 48 -4.68 -1.61 4.97
C SER A 48 -5.20 -0.45 5.83
N GLU A 49 -6.37 0.08 5.49
CA GLU A 49 -7.12 1.01 6.36
C GLU A 49 -7.40 0.39 7.73
N PHE A 50 -7.52 -0.94 7.81
CA PHE A 50 -7.68 -1.67 9.06
C PHE A 50 -6.51 -1.47 10.04
N SER A 51 -5.31 -1.14 9.52
CA SER A 51 -4.16 -0.79 10.35
C SER A 51 -4.39 0.46 11.21
N LEU A 52 -5.22 1.41 10.74
CA LEU A 52 -5.60 2.60 11.51
C LEU A 52 -6.44 2.20 12.73
N LEU A 53 -7.39 1.27 12.54
CA LEU A 53 -8.24 0.75 13.62
C LEU A 53 -7.41 0.00 14.66
N ILE A 54 -6.50 -0.87 14.23
CA ILE A 54 -5.59 -1.59 15.14
C ILE A 54 -4.72 -0.60 15.93
N ALA A 55 -4.13 0.38 15.26
CA ALA A 55 -3.29 1.38 15.93
C ALA A 55 -4.07 2.20 16.96
N TYR A 56 -5.31 2.57 16.64
CA TYR A 56 -6.20 3.28 17.55
C TYR A 56 -6.52 2.46 18.81
N VAL A 57 -6.94 1.20 18.63
CA VAL A 57 -7.22 0.29 19.75
C VAL A 57 -5.98 0.06 20.60
N ALA A 58 -4.82 -0.17 19.97
CA ALA A 58 -3.57 -0.42 20.68
C ALA A 58 -3.11 0.79 21.52
N VAL A 59 -3.32 2.02 21.06
CA VAL A 59 -3.08 3.22 21.88
C VAL A 59 -4.07 3.29 23.04
N ALA A 60 -5.37 3.10 22.78
CA ALA A 60 -6.40 3.14 23.82
C ALA A 60 -6.16 2.09 24.92
N SER A 61 -5.59 0.93 24.56
CA SER A 61 -5.16 -0.12 25.49
C SER A 61 -3.75 0.07 26.07
N SER A 62 -3.09 1.19 25.80
CA SER A 62 -1.70 1.47 26.24
C SER A 62 -0.66 0.42 25.82
N LEU A 63 -0.93 -0.35 24.75
CA LEU A 63 -0.03 -1.37 24.20
C LEU A 63 1.10 -0.76 23.38
N ILE A 64 0.85 0.41 22.77
CA ILE A 64 1.83 1.15 21.97
C ILE A 64 1.83 2.62 22.36
N SER A 65 2.96 3.30 22.11
CA SER A 65 3.05 4.75 22.30
C SER A 65 2.28 5.51 21.21
N GLU A 66 1.92 6.77 21.51
CA GLU A 66 1.35 7.68 20.50
C GLU A 66 2.24 7.83 19.27
N ARG A 67 3.56 7.87 19.45
CA ARG A 67 4.53 7.97 18.34
C ARG A 67 4.48 6.74 17.43
N ALA A 68 4.31 5.55 18.00
CA ALA A 68 4.15 4.32 17.22
C ALA A 68 2.83 4.33 16.44
N SER A 69 1.75 4.84 17.04
CA SER A 69 0.48 5.02 16.34
C SER A 69 0.58 6.02 15.20
N LEU A 70 1.22 7.17 15.42
CA LEU A 70 1.50 8.15 14.36
C LEU A 70 2.32 7.54 13.22
N LEU A 71 3.32 6.71 13.54
CA LEU A 71 4.11 6.00 12.55
C LEU A 71 3.25 5.05 11.70
N ILE A 72 2.37 4.26 12.32
CA ILE A 72 1.44 3.36 11.61
C ILE A 72 0.49 4.18 10.74
N GLN A 73 -0.16 5.19 11.31
CA GLN A 73 -1.13 6.01 10.60
C GLN A 73 -0.52 6.73 9.39
N ALA A 74 0.62 7.38 9.57
CA ALA A 74 1.30 8.09 8.49
C ALA A 74 1.78 7.13 7.39
N THR A 75 2.33 5.97 7.75
CA THR A 75 2.72 4.93 6.79
C THR A 75 1.50 4.44 6.02
N THR A 76 0.39 4.18 6.71
CA THR A 76 -0.84 3.72 6.08
C THR A 76 -1.39 4.73 5.07
N ILE A 77 -1.51 5.99 5.45
CA ILE A 77 -2.03 7.04 4.57
C ILE A 77 -1.12 7.24 3.35
N ILE A 78 0.20 7.32 3.55
CA ILE A 78 1.16 7.51 2.45
C ILE A 78 1.09 6.34 1.47
N THR A 79 1.08 5.10 1.97
CA THR A 79 1.04 3.92 1.09
C THR A 79 -0.28 3.81 0.34
N LEU A 80 -1.43 4.12 0.97
CA LEU A 80 -2.73 4.18 0.31
C LEU A 80 -2.73 5.22 -0.82
N LEU A 81 -2.26 6.43 -0.54
CA LEU A 81 -2.22 7.52 -1.50
C LEU A 81 -1.30 7.17 -2.68
N VAL A 82 -0.04 6.85 -2.41
CA VAL A 82 0.96 6.57 -3.46
C VAL A 82 0.55 5.37 -4.30
N SER A 83 0.09 4.29 -3.68
CA SER A 83 -0.38 3.11 -4.42
C SER A 83 -1.59 3.43 -5.30
N SER A 84 -2.53 4.25 -4.82
CA SER A 84 -3.69 4.66 -5.62
C SER A 84 -3.28 5.39 -6.90
N TYR A 85 -2.32 6.32 -6.82
CA TYR A 85 -1.77 6.98 -7.99
C TYR A 85 -1.03 6.00 -8.92
N ILE A 86 -0.21 5.09 -8.38
CA ILE A 86 0.47 4.07 -9.19
C ILE A 86 -0.57 3.22 -9.95
N VAL A 87 -1.62 2.76 -9.26
CA VAL A 87 -2.66 1.90 -9.84
C VAL A 87 -3.44 2.63 -10.92
N VAL A 88 -3.98 3.82 -10.62
CA VAL A 88 -4.84 4.56 -11.55
C VAL A 88 -4.07 5.02 -12.80
N LEU A 89 -2.80 5.40 -12.66
CA LEU A 89 -2.01 5.93 -13.77
C LEU A 89 -1.33 4.85 -14.63
N ASN A 90 -1.16 3.62 -14.12
CA ASN A 90 -0.38 2.59 -14.82
C ASN A 90 -1.17 1.32 -15.17
N TYR A 91 -2.32 1.09 -14.54
CA TYR A 91 -3.09 -0.14 -14.73
C TYR A 91 -4.54 0.14 -15.14
N PRO A 92 -5.18 -0.80 -15.87
CA PRO A 92 -6.56 -0.58 -16.30
C PRO A 92 -7.51 -0.37 -15.12
N THR A 93 -8.28 0.72 -15.13
CA THR A 93 -9.28 1.03 -14.09
C THR A 93 -10.50 1.71 -14.71
N PRO A 94 -11.71 1.54 -14.15
CA PRO A 94 -12.92 2.20 -14.67
C PRO A 94 -12.84 3.73 -14.63
N ILE A 95 -12.06 4.25 -13.68
CA ILE A 95 -11.83 5.67 -13.42
C ILE A 95 -10.53 6.20 -14.05
N ALA A 96 -9.92 5.45 -14.97
CA ALA A 96 -8.66 5.85 -15.59
C ALA A 96 -8.81 7.16 -16.38
N VAL A 97 -7.84 8.06 -16.22
CA VAL A 97 -7.82 9.38 -16.89
C VAL A 97 -7.43 9.27 -18.37
N SER A 98 -6.77 8.17 -18.77
CA SER A 98 -6.40 7.88 -20.15
C SER A 98 -7.34 6.84 -20.76
N ASP A 99 -7.84 7.10 -21.96
CA ASP A 99 -8.70 6.18 -22.72
C ASP A 99 -8.04 4.82 -22.94
N ARG A 100 -6.70 4.75 -23.02
CA ARG A 100 -5.96 3.48 -23.17
C ARG A 100 -6.05 2.57 -21.94
N LEU A 101 -6.24 3.14 -20.76
CA LEU A 101 -6.34 2.41 -19.49
C LEU A 101 -7.78 2.30 -18.99
N ARG A 102 -8.72 2.96 -19.66
CA ARG A 102 -10.14 2.85 -19.33
C ARG A 102 -10.62 1.46 -19.76
N ARG A 103 -11.24 0.76 -18.81
CA ARG A 103 -12.04 -0.44 -19.10
C ARG A 103 -13.44 -0.13 -18.63
N ASP A 104 -14.38 -0.30 -19.55
CA ASP A 104 -15.81 -0.07 -19.37
C ASP A 104 -16.38 -0.91 -18.22
#